data_AF-A0A9E4UWW9-F1
#
_entry.id   AF-A0A9E4UWW9-F1
#
_cell.length_a   1.000
_cell.length_b   1.000
_cell.length_c   1.000
_cell.angle_alpha   90.00
_cell.angle_beta   90.00
_cell.angle_gamma   90.00
#
_symmetry.space_group_name_H-M   'P 1'
#
loop_
_entity.id
_entity.type
_entity.pdbx_description
1 polymer ?
#
loop_
_entity_poly.entity_id
_entity_poly.type
_entity_poly.pdbx_seq_one_letter_code
_entity_poly.pdbx_strand_id
1 'polypeptide(L)'
;MSQDGHDNQRHGEALAAQQVFGPQAAVYATSKVHIRDDSLESVERMVDAANGANRYGWTLDLGTGAGFTAFAVAGVSDRVIASDVTGPMLRQAQRLGRERGITNLGLSQNAAEALP
;
A
#
# COMPACT_ATOMS: atom_id res chain seq x y z
N MET A 1 34.29 -7.85 -2.58
CA MET A 1 33.91 -7.69 -1.15
C MET A 1 33.25 -6.33 -0.99
N SER A 2 31.97 -6.16 -1.36
CA SER A 2 31.24 -4.89 -1.18
C SER A 2 29.70 -5.01 -1.12
N GLN A 3 29.13 -6.22 -1.00
CA GLN A 3 27.67 -6.38 -0.93
C GLN A 3 27.11 -6.30 0.50
N ASP A 4 27.93 -6.54 1.54
CA ASP A 4 27.44 -6.65 2.93
C ASP A 4 27.03 -5.30 3.58
N GLY A 5 27.58 -4.18 3.10
CA GLY A 5 27.31 -2.85 3.70
C GLY A 5 25.90 -2.30 3.39
N HIS A 6 25.42 -2.51 2.16
CA HIS A 6 24.10 -2.03 1.73
C HIS A 6 22.97 -2.87 2.30
N ASP A 7 23.19 -4.17 2.50
CA ASP A 7 22.18 -5.04 3.09
C ASP A 7 21.94 -4.75 4.56
N ASN A 8 23.00 -4.49 5.32
CA ASN A 8 22.88 -4.17 6.73
C ASN A 8 22.19 -2.81 6.99
N GLN A 9 22.39 -1.83 6.09
CA GLN A 9 21.68 -0.54 6.16
C GLN A 9 20.19 -0.66 5.81
N ARG A 10 19.85 -1.40 4.74
CA ARG A 10 18.45 -1.65 4.33
C ARG A 10 17.65 -2.38 5.41
N HIS A 11 18.25 -3.38 6.06
CA HIS A 11 17.63 -4.05 7.20
C HIS A 11 17.44 -3.10 8.40
N GLY A 12 18.40 -2.21 8.66
CA GLY A 12 18.29 -1.20 9.72
C GLY A 12 17.16 -0.19 9.48
N GLU A 13 17.02 0.30 8.25
CA GLU A 13 15.97 1.26 7.85
C GLU A 13 14.57 0.62 7.91
N ALA A 14 14.42 -0.61 7.42
CA ALA A 14 13.17 -1.34 7.52
C ALA A 14 12.77 -1.61 8.99
N LEU A 15 13.75 -1.88 9.88
CA LEU A 15 13.50 -2.05 11.32
C LEU A 15 13.09 -0.73 11.98
N ALA A 16 13.74 0.38 11.65
CA ALA A 16 13.36 1.71 12.14
C ALA A 16 11.94 2.09 11.68
N ALA A 17 11.60 1.84 10.42
CA ALA A 17 10.25 2.06 9.88
C ALA A 17 9.20 1.21 10.62
N GLN A 18 9.50 -0.06 10.92
CA GLN A 18 8.61 -0.92 11.70
C GLN A 18 8.33 -0.37 13.10
N GLN A 19 9.35 0.19 13.77
CA GLN A 19 9.19 0.80 15.10
C GLN A 19 8.38 2.10 15.07
N VAL A 20 8.54 2.89 14.01
CA VAL A 20 7.90 4.22 13.87
C VAL A 20 6.49 4.16 13.32
N PHE A 21 6.15 3.21 12.46
CA PHE A 21 4.82 3.13 11.81
C PHE A 21 3.97 1.99 12.34
N GLY A 22 4.58 0.92 12.85
CA GLY A 22 3.87 -0.25 13.37
C GLY A 22 2.83 0.08 14.45
N PRO A 23 3.19 0.81 15.52
CA PRO A 23 2.26 1.22 16.58
C PRO A 23 1.11 2.11 16.09
N GLN A 24 1.29 2.83 14.98
CA GLN A 24 0.37 3.81 14.43
C GLN A 24 -0.57 3.20 13.40
N ALA A 25 -0.38 1.94 12.99
CA ALA A 25 -1.23 1.26 11.99
C ALA A 25 -2.73 1.29 12.33
N ALA A 26 -3.06 1.10 13.62
CA ALA A 26 -4.44 1.21 14.08
C ALA A 26 -4.97 2.65 13.96
N VAL A 27 -4.15 3.65 14.28
CA VAL A 27 -4.49 5.07 14.20
C VAL A 27 -4.68 5.49 12.74
N TYR A 28 -3.77 5.12 11.83
CA TYR A 28 -3.84 5.43 10.41
C TYR A 28 -5.10 4.86 9.74
N ALA A 29 -5.57 3.70 10.16
CA ALA A 29 -6.83 3.16 9.66
C ALA A 29 -8.08 3.93 10.09
N THR A 30 -8.03 4.61 11.23
CA THR A 30 -9.15 5.38 11.78
C THR A 30 -9.01 6.88 11.59
N SER A 31 -7.83 7.35 11.20
CA SER A 31 -7.52 8.76 11.01
C SER A 31 -8.29 9.29 9.82
N LYS A 32 -9.43 9.90 10.11
CA LYS A 32 -10.32 10.58 9.15
C LYS A 32 -9.64 11.70 8.34
N VAL A 33 -8.37 12.01 8.60
CA VAL A 33 -7.60 13.04 7.87
C VAL A 33 -7.10 12.55 6.50
N HIS A 34 -7.14 11.24 6.20
CA HIS A 34 -6.75 10.67 4.87
C HIS A 34 -7.84 9.80 4.22
N ILE A 35 -9.06 9.75 4.78
CA ILE A 35 -10.10 8.80 4.33
C ILE A 35 -10.91 9.33 3.12
N ARG A 36 -10.76 10.62 2.77
CA ARG A 36 -11.25 11.29 1.57
C ARG A 36 -10.50 12.62 1.42
N ASP A 37 -9.21 12.55 1.15
CA ASP A 37 -8.49 13.76 0.76
C ASP A 37 -8.61 13.96 -0.76
N ASP A 38 -8.40 15.20 -1.21
CA ASP A 38 -8.44 15.56 -2.63
C ASP A 38 -7.47 14.73 -3.49
N SER A 39 -6.48 14.09 -2.88
CA SER A 39 -5.49 13.25 -3.57
C SER A 39 -6.09 11.90 -3.96
N LEU A 40 -6.91 11.27 -3.12
CA LEU A 40 -7.57 10.00 -3.46
C LEU A 40 -8.57 10.19 -4.61
N GLU A 41 -9.36 11.27 -4.57
CA GLU A 41 -10.26 11.61 -5.67
C GLU A 41 -9.48 11.90 -6.97
N SER A 42 -8.30 12.52 -6.85
CA SER A 42 -7.44 12.75 -8.00
C SER A 42 -6.91 11.44 -8.59
N VAL A 43 -6.55 10.46 -7.77
CA VAL A 43 -6.16 9.11 -8.24
C VAL A 43 -7.33 8.44 -8.95
N GLU A 44 -8.53 8.43 -8.35
CA GLU A 44 -9.74 7.85 -8.96
C GLU A 44 -10.06 8.49 -10.32
N ARG A 45 -9.91 9.82 -10.44
CA ARG A 45 -10.07 10.55 -11.71
C ARG A 45 -8.98 10.18 -12.72
N MET A 46 -7.72 10.09 -12.29
CA MET A 46 -6.59 9.74 -13.18
C MET A 46 -6.74 8.35 -13.79
N VAL A 47 -7.19 7.38 -13.00
CA VAL A 47 -7.40 6.00 -13.48
C VAL A 47 -8.78 5.81 -14.12
N ASP A 48 -9.58 6.88 -14.21
CA ASP A 48 -10.95 6.88 -14.72
C ASP A 48 -11.84 5.80 -14.07
N ALA A 49 -11.72 5.65 -12.74
CA ALA A 49 -12.41 4.62 -11.97
C ALA A 49 -13.93 4.71 -12.10
N ALA A 50 -14.48 5.92 -12.27
CA ALA A 50 -15.91 6.15 -12.34
C ALA A 50 -16.54 5.69 -13.68
N ASN A 51 -15.82 5.81 -14.79
CA ASN A 51 -16.34 5.43 -16.11
C ASN A 51 -15.87 4.04 -16.56
N GLY A 52 -14.81 3.49 -15.94
CA GLY A 52 -14.31 2.14 -16.21
C GLY A 52 -13.73 1.97 -17.62
N ALA A 53 -13.34 3.06 -18.29
CA ALA A 53 -12.74 3.00 -19.61
C ALA A 53 -11.32 2.40 -19.58
N ASN A 54 -10.62 2.56 -18.45
CA ASN A 54 -9.30 1.98 -18.23
C ASN A 54 -9.41 0.65 -17.49
N ARG A 55 -8.64 -0.33 -17.96
CA ARG A 55 -8.51 -1.64 -17.31
C ARG A 55 -7.06 -2.09 -17.30
N TYR A 56 -6.53 -2.33 -16.11
CA TYR A 56 -5.14 -2.70 -15.90
C TYR A 56 -5.05 -4.18 -15.50
N GLY A 57 -4.09 -4.92 -16.07
CA GLY A 57 -3.84 -6.30 -15.65
C GLY A 57 -3.26 -6.39 -14.24
N TRP A 58 -2.34 -5.48 -13.91
CA TRP A 58 -1.68 -5.44 -12.60
C TRP A 58 -1.44 -3.99 -12.18
N THR A 59 -1.63 -3.73 -10.90
CA THR A 59 -1.34 -2.44 -10.26
C THR A 59 -0.53 -2.69 -8.99
N LEU A 60 0.47 -1.85 -8.73
CA LEU A 60 1.34 -1.91 -7.55
C LEU A 60 1.24 -0.59 -6.78
N ASP A 61 0.80 -0.66 -5.53
CA ASP A 61 0.73 0.46 -4.60
C ASP A 61 1.91 0.38 -3.61
N LEU A 62 2.85 1.31 -3.70
CA LEU A 62 4.09 1.33 -2.90
C LEU A 62 3.95 2.26 -1.70
N GLY A 63 4.27 1.77 -0.50
CA GLY A 63 4.01 2.51 0.73
C GLY A 63 2.52 2.59 1.02
N THR A 64 1.81 1.47 0.80
CA THR A 64 0.35 1.39 0.80
C THR A 64 -0.28 1.80 2.15
N GLY A 65 0.46 1.73 3.26
CA GLY A 65 -0.05 2.01 4.59
C GLY A 65 -1.32 1.21 4.90
N ALA A 66 -2.44 1.91 5.13
CA ALA A 66 -3.73 1.28 5.39
C ALA A 66 -4.48 0.79 4.13
N GLY A 67 -3.95 1.04 2.93
CA GLY A 67 -4.44 0.48 1.67
C GLY A 67 -5.45 1.32 0.88
N PHE A 68 -5.74 2.57 1.27
CA PHE A 68 -6.80 3.37 0.62
C PHE A 68 -6.55 3.59 -0.89
N THR A 69 -5.31 3.89 -1.28
CA THR A 69 -4.93 4.04 -2.70
C THR A 69 -5.11 2.71 -3.46
N ALA A 70 -4.59 1.60 -2.91
CA ALA A 70 -4.83 0.26 -3.46
C ALA A 70 -6.32 -0.06 -3.63
N PHE A 71 -7.19 0.38 -2.71
CA PHE A 71 -8.64 0.15 -2.82
C PHE A 71 -9.28 0.97 -3.93
N ALA A 72 -8.87 2.23 -4.13
CA ALA A 72 -9.41 3.08 -5.19
C ALA A 72 -9.14 2.53 -6.59
N VAL A 73 -7.95 1.95 -6.80
CA VAL A 73 -7.55 1.37 -8.10
C VAL A 73 -8.03 -0.06 -8.31
N ALA A 74 -8.57 -0.71 -7.26
CA ALA A 74 -9.00 -2.11 -7.33
C ALA A 74 -10.15 -2.35 -8.32
N GLY A 75 -11.04 -1.37 -8.51
CA GLY A 75 -12.18 -1.48 -9.44
C GLY A 75 -11.80 -1.49 -10.91
N VAL A 76 -10.61 -0.97 -11.25
CA VAL A 76 -10.08 -0.88 -12.63
C VAL A 76 -8.91 -1.83 -12.87
N SER A 77 -8.58 -2.68 -11.91
CA SER A 77 -7.43 -3.60 -11.99
C SER A 77 -7.88 -5.06 -11.91
N ASP A 78 -7.27 -5.96 -12.69
CA ASP A 78 -7.44 -7.40 -12.51
C ASP A 78 -6.77 -7.88 -11.21
N ARG A 79 -5.64 -7.26 -10.86
CA ARG A 79 -4.92 -7.54 -9.63
C ARG A 79 -4.23 -6.31 -9.07
N VAL A 80 -4.28 -6.14 -7.75
CA VAL A 80 -3.58 -5.07 -7.03
C VAL A 80 -2.61 -5.71 -6.04
N ILE A 81 -1.37 -5.26 -6.03
CA ILE A 81 -0.40 -5.59 -4.99
C ILE A 81 -0.18 -4.34 -4.13
N ALA A 82 -0.49 -4.44 -2.85
CA ALA A 82 -0.22 -3.41 -1.86
C ALA A 82 1.09 -3.75 -1.13
N SER A 83 2.07 -2.86 -1.22
CA SER A 83 3.40 -3.04 -0.66
C SER A 83 3.70 -2.04 0.45
N ASP A 84 4.28 -2.51 1.54
CA ASP A 84 4.74 -1.67 2.65
C ASP A 84 5.96 -2.31 3.32
N VAL A 85 6.79 -1.50 3.96
CA VAL A 85 7.96 -1.98 4.72
C VAL A 85 7.54 -2.66 6.03
N THR A 86 6.36 -2.35 6.55
CA THR A 86 5.91 -2.83 7.85
C THR A 86 4.80 -3.87 7.75
N GLY A 87 5.02 -5.04 8.38
CA GLY A 87 3.99 -6.07 8.51
C GLY A 87 2.68 -5.59 9.20
N PRO A 88 2.72 -4.75 10.25
CA PRO A 88 1.51 -4.19 10.84
C PRO A 88 0.63 -3.39 9.86
N MET A 89 1.20 -2.58 8.97
CA MET A 89 0.42 -1.85 7.96
C MET A 89 -0.25 -2.80 6.99
N LEU A 90 0.48 -3.80 6.48
CA LEU A 90 -0.09 -4.79 5.56
C LEU A 90 -1.23 -5.59 6.18
N ARG A 91 -1.13 -5.99 7.46
CA ARG A 91 -2.24 -6.64 8.16
C ARG A 91 -3.47 -5.73 8.25
N GLN A 92 -3.25 -4.43 8.41
CA GLN A 92 -4.34 -3.48 8.47
C GLN A 92 -4.99 -3.25 7.10
N ALA A 93 -4.18 -3.10 6.04
CA ALA A 93 -4.67 -3.06 4.66
C ALA A 93 -5.46 -4.33 4.31
N GLN A 94 -5.00 -5.51 4.73
CA GLN A 94 -5.73 -6.76 4.55
C GLN A 94 -7.09 -6.75 5.21
N ARG A 95 -7.16 -6.32 6.48
CA ARG A 95 -8.41 -6.27 7.25
C ARG A 95 -9.41 -5.33 6.60
N LEU A 96 -8.99 -4.10 6.30
CA LEU A 96 -9.86 -3.09 5.68
C LEU A 96 -10.29 -3.49 4.26
N GLY A 97 -9.39 -4.08 3.48
CA GLY A 97 -9.70 -4.58 2.14
C GLY A 97 -10.78 -5.66 2.18
N ARG A 98 -10.69 -6.61 3.14
CA ARG A 98 -11.71 -7.64 3.36
C ARG A 98 -13.05 -7.05 3.80
N GLU A 99 -13.04 -6.09 4.73
CA GLU A 99 -14.25 -5.39 5.17
C GLU A 99 -14.94 -4.64 4.03
N ARG A 100 -14.16 -4.15 3.05
CA ARG A 100 -14.65 -3.49 1.83
C ARG A 100 -15.00 -4.45 0.68
N GLY A 101 -14.80 -5.74 0.86
CA GLY A 101 -15.08 -6.74 -0.18
C GLY A 101 -14.10 -6.73 -1.37
N ILE A 102 -12.89 -6.19 -1.20
CA ILE A 102 -11.85 -6.21 -2.24
C ILE A 102 -11.27 -7.62 -2.35
N THR A 103 -11.48 -8.28 -3.49
CA THR A 103 -11.12 -9.69 -3.70
C THR A 103 -9.84 -9.91 -4.50
N ASN A 104 -9.35 -8.86 -5.18
CA ASN A 104 -8.19 -8.89 -6.07
C ASN A 104 -6.92 -8.29 -5.45
N LEU A 105 -6.87 -8.15 -4.12
CA LEU A 105 -5.76 -7.56 -3.39
C LEU A 105 -4.74 -8.62 -2.91
N GLY A 106 -3.49 -8.49 -3.35
CA GLY A 106 -2.33 -9.16 -2.77
C GLY A 106 -1.50 -8.20 -1.91
N LEU A 107 -0.69 -8.76 -1.02
CA LEU A 107 0.18 -7.99 -0.11
C LEU A 107 1.63 -8.41 -0.31
N SER A 108 2.53 -7.43 -0.23
CA SER A 108 3.97 -7.66 -0.29
C SER A 108 4.66 -6.86 0.81
N GLN A 109 5.45 -7.51 1.67
CA GLN A 109 6.32 -6.77 2.56
C GLN A 109 7.62 -6.48 1.83
N ASN A 110 7.75 -5.27 1.32
CA ASN A 110 8.96 -4.84 0.63
C ASN A 110 9.19 -3.33 0.77
N ALA A 111 10.46 -2.96 0.77
CA ALA A 111 10.87 -1.58 0.62
C ALA A 111 10.82 -1.18 -0.86
N ALA A 112 10.47 0.07 -1.14
CA ALA A 112 10.32 0.55 -2.52
C ALA A 112 11.66 0.50 -3.27
N GLU A 113 12.75 0.81 -2.57
CA GLU A 113 14.13 0.77 -3.05
C GLU A 113 14.69 -0.66 -3.23
N ALA A 114 13.95 -1.68 -2.81
CA ALA A 114 14.32 -3.09 -2.91
C ALA A 114 13.37 -3.87 -3.85
N LEU A 115 12.66 -3.17 -4.74
CA LEU A 115 11.99 -3.82 -5.86
C LEU A 115 13.04 -4.39 -6.83
N PRO A 116 12.80 -5.60 -7.39
CA PRO A 116 13.73 -6.26 -8.31
C PRO A 116 13.94 -5.49 -9.62
#